data_AF-A0A7J7YSE7-F1
#
_entry.id   AF-A0A7J7YSE7-F1
#
_cell.length_a   1.000
_cell.length_b   1.000
_cell.length_c   1.000
_cell.angle_alpha   90.00
_cell.angle_beta   90.00
_cell.angle_gamma   90.00
#
_symmetry.space_group_name_H-M   'P 1'
#
loop_
_entity.id
_entity.type
_entity.pdbx_description
1 polymer ?
#
loop_
_entity_poly.entity_id
_entity_poly.type
_entity_poly.pdbx_seq_one_letter_code
_entity_poly.pdbx_strand_id
1 'polypeptide(L)'
;MNPGNIWTQKRKNKVAGNPCPICRDHKLHIDFRNVKLLEQFVCAHTGIIFHAPYTGVCMNQHKKLTQAIQKARDHGLLSYHIPQVEPRDLDFSNSHGAVSVTPPAPTLLSGDPWYPWYNWKQPPESELSRLRRLYRGHLREESGPAPESVPEVPPTSRAEAAPVQAGAGGPSERSVGAVDREGRLRG
;
A
#
# COMPACT_ATOMS: atom_id res chain seq x y z
N MET A 1 -4.59 27.87 19.17
CA MET A 1 -5.99 27.39 19.05
C MET A 1 -6.01 26.20 18.10
N ASN A 2 -6.45 25.02 18.54
CA ASN A 2 -6.57 23.84 17.67
C ASN A 2 -7.94 23.87 16.94
N PRO A 3 -7.97 24.01 15.60
CA PRO A 3 -9.21 24.14 14.83
C PRO A 3 -10.04 22.85 14.75
N GLY A 4 -9.54 21.70 15.22
CA GLY A 4 -10.19 20.40 15.10
C GLY A 4 -11.40 20.12 16.00
N ASN A 5 -11.76 21.04 16.91
CA ASN A 5 -12.64 20.71 18.06
C ASN A 5 -13.98 21.46 18.10
N ILE A 6 -14.27 22.31 17.12
CA ILE A 6 -15.50 23.15 17.13
C ILE A 6 -16.76 22.30 16.93
N TRP A 7 -16.67 21.22 16.15
CA TRP A 7 -17.82 20.41 15.73
C TRP A 7 -18.08 19.17 16.62
N THR A 8 -17.42 19.07 17.78
CA THR A 8 -17.52 17.95 18.72
C THR A 8 -18.31 18.34 19.97
N GLN A 9 -19.32 17.54 20.32
CA GLN A 9 -20.22 17.80 21.46
C GLN A 9 -19.73 17.18 22.77
N LYS A 10 -18.82 16.21 22.71
CA LYS A 10 -18.00 15.75 23.84
C LYS A 10 -16.63 16.42 23.73
N ARG A 11 -16.37 17.39 24.61
CA ARG A 11 -15.08 18.09 24.67
C ARG A 11 -14.32 17.59 25.89
N LYS A 12 -13.20 16.90 25.66
CA LYS A 12 -12.46 16.17 26.70
C LYS A 12 -13.38 15.16 27.40
N ASN A 13 -13.77 15.42 28.66
CA ASN A 13 -14.65 14.56 29.45
C ASN A 13 -16.00 15.22 29.82
N LYS A 14 -16.31 16.40 29.26
CA LYS A 14 -17.58 17.09 29.50
C LYS A 14 -18.48 16.97 28.27
N VAL A 15 -19.72 16.55 28.51
CA VAL A 15 -20.78 16.47 27.50
C VAL A 15 -21.53 17.81 27.49
N ALA A 16 -21.83 18.35 26.31
CA ALA A 16 -22.61 19.60 26.20
C ALA A 16 -24.06 19.41 26.72
N GLY A 17 -24.72 20.49 27.13
CA GLY A 17 -26.03 20.44 27.81
C GLY A 17 -27.15 19.76 27.03
N ASN A 18 -27.15 19.86 25.69
CA ASN A 18 -28.00 19.06 24.82
C ASN A 18 -27.10 18.18 23.93
N PRO A 19 -26.79 16.93 24.31
CA PRO A 19 -25.93 16.03 23.53
C PRO A 19 -26.66 15.33 22.38
N CYS A 20 -25.89 14.92 21.35
CA CYS A 20 -26.42 14.11 20.26
C CYS A 20 -26.95 12.76 20.76
N PRO A 21 -27.89 12.11 20.02
CA PRO A 21 -28.46 10.82 20.43
C PRO A 21 -27.40 9.75 20.74
N ILE A 22 -26.29 9.76 20.00
CA ILE A 22 -25.16 8.83 20.21
C ILE A 22 -24.23 9.29 21.34
N CYS A 23 -24.11 10.60 21.55
CA CYS A 23 -23.20 11.19 22.53
C CYS A 23 -23.76 11.12 23.96
N ARG A 24 -25.09 11.07 24.07
CA ARG A 24 -25.83 10.98 25.34
C ARG A 24 -25.63 9.63 26.02
N ASP A 25 -25.65 8.54 25.25
CA ASP A 25 -25.65 7.18 25.75
C ASP A 25 -24.28 6.50 25.55
N HIS A 26 -23.48 6.37 26.61
CA HIS A 26 -22.13 5.79 26.53
C HIS A 26 -22.08 4.30 26.17
N LYS A 27 -23.20 3.59 26.31
CA LYS A 27 -23.31 2.18 25.92
C LYS A 27 -23.42 2.00 24.41
N LEU A 28 -23.76 3.08 23.69
CA LEU A 28 -23.94 3.06 22.26
C LEU A 28 -22.60 3.24 21.54
N HIS A 29 -22.05 2.13 21.07
CA HIS A 29 -20.79 2.09 20.34
C HIS A 29 -21.06 1.98 18.83
N ILE A 30 -20.49 2.93 18.07
CA ILE A 30 -20.56 2.92 16.61
C ILE A 30 -19.53 1.91 16.11
N ASP A 31 -20.03 0.73 15.76
CA ASP A 31 -19.25 -0.35 15.17
C ASP A 31 -19.93 -0.85 13.90
N PHE A 32 -19.11 -1.32 12.95
CA PHE A 32 -19.59 -1.90 11.69
C PHE A 32 -20.39 -3.20 11.87
N ARG A 33 -20.27 -3.85 13.02
CA ARG A 33 -21.02 -5.09 13.37
C ARG A 33 -22.46 -4.80 13.79
N ASN A 34 -22.73 -3.59 14.27
CA ASN A 34 -24.03 -3.22 14.84
C ASN A 34 -24.98 -2.74 13.73
N VAL A 35 -25.37 -3.64 12.83
CA VAL A 35 -26.17 -3.32 11.64
C VAL A 35 -27.49 -2.62 12.01
N LYS A 36 -28.18 -3.10 13.05
CA LYS A 36 -29.44 -2.52 13.55
C LYS A 36 -29.32 -1.05 13.97
N LEU A 37 -28.14 -0.62 14.44
CA LEU A 37 -27.88 0.78 14.77
C LEU A 37 -27.65 1.59 13.49
N LEU A 38 -26.83 1.06 12.59
CA LEU A 38 -26.43 1.75 11.36
C LEU A 38 -27.61 1.94 10.39
N GLU A 39 -28.52 0.97 10.32
CA GLU A 39 -29.75 1.03 9.51
C GLU A 39 -30.63 2.24 9.85
N GLN A 40 -30.66 2.67 11.12
CA GLN A 40 -31.44 3.84 11.54
C GLN A 40 -30.92 5.16 10.93
N PHE A 41 -29.65 5.21 10.56
CA PHE A 41 -29.00 6.38 9.96
C PHE A 41 -28.97 6.32 8.42
N VAL A 42 -29.62 5.32 7.82
CA VAL A 42 -29.69 5.11 6.37
C VAL A 42 -31.16 5.06 5.94
N CYS A 43 -31.49 5.65 4.80
CA CYS A 43 -32.82 5.53 4.23
C CYS A 43 -33.07 4.09 3.72
N ALA A 44 -34.14 3.44 4.19
CA ALA A 44 -34.50 2.08 3.78
C ALA A 44 -34.80 1.92 2.29
N HIS A 45 -35.26 2.98 1.61
CA HIS A 45 -35.63 2.94 0.20
C HIS A 45 -34.49 3.34 -0.74
N THR A 46 -33.73 4.38 -0.40
CA THR A 46 -32.66 4.91 -1.28
C THR A 46 -31.27 4.39 -0.92
N GLY A 47 -31.08 3.84 0.29
CA GLY A 47 -29.75 3.45 0.78
C GLY A 47 -28.80 4.63 1.01
N ILE A 48 -29.31 5.87 1.02
CA ILE A 48 -28.50 7.08 1.25
C ILE A 48 -28.38 7.32 2.77
N ILE A 49 -27.17 7.69 3.22
CA ILE A 49 -26.89 8.04 4.61
C ILE A 49 -27.49 9.42 4.90
N PHE A 50 -28.26 9.55 5.97
CA PHE A 50 -28.83 10.83 6.35
C PHE A 50 -27.75 11.83 6.79
N HIS A 51 -27.90 13.10 6.39
CA HIS A 51 -26.99 14.16 6.80
C HIS A 51 -27.04 14.42 8.31
N ALA A 52 -25.95 14.93 8.86
CA ALA A 52 -25.85 15.21 10.29
C ALA A 52 -26.91 16.20 10.85
N PRO A 53 -27.31 17.28 10.14
CA PRO A 53 -28.41 18.14 10.60
C PRO A 53 -29.76 17.44 10.66
N TYR A 54 -29.99 16.46 9.77
CA TYR A 54 -31.23 15.68 9.73
C TYR A 54 -31.34 14.72 10.92
N THR A 55 -30.22 14.09 11.28
CA THR A 55 -30.14 13.09 12.37
C THR A 55 -29.83 13.69 13.74
N GLY A 56 -29.42 14.96 13.80
CA GLY A 56 -29.02 15.63 15.03
C GLY A 56 -27.71 15.11 15.64
N VAL A 57 -26.86 14.43 14.86
CA VAL A 57 -25.57 13.91 15.33
C VAL A 57 -24.45 14.91 15.12
N CYS A 58 -23.47 14.97 16.04
CA CYS A 58 -22.31 15.85 15.85
C CYS A 58 -21.41 15.35 14.69
N MET A 59 -20.67 16.26 14.04
CA MET A 59 -19.90 15.92 12.83
C MET A 59 -18.86 14.83 13.05
N ASN A 60 -18.27 14.76 14.24
CA ASN A 60 -17.31 13.69 14.57
C ASN A 60 -17.99 12.31 14.61
N GLN A 61 -19.17 12.21 15.22
CA GLN A 61 -19.92 10.96 15.19
C GLN A 61 -20.48 10.66 13.81
N HIS A 62 -20.90 11.67 13.05
CA HIS A 62 -21.30 11.49 11.66
C HIS A 62 -20.16 10.89 10.82
N LYS A 63 -18.94 11.43 10.93
CA LYS A 63 -17.76 10.89 10.23
C LYS A 63 -17.49 9.42 10.61
N LYS A 64 -17.62 9.08 11.89
CA LYS A 64 -17.47 7.70 12.38
C LYS A 64 -18.58 6.78 11.88
N LEU A 65 -19.82 7.25 11.85
CA LEU A 65 -20.96 6.54 11.27
C LEU A 65 -20.74 6.26 9.80
N THR A 66 -20.36 7.25 9.00
CA THR A 66 -20.09 7.08 7.57
C THR A 66 -18.99 6.04 7.33
N GLN A 67 -17.91 6.08 8.12
CA GLN A 67 -16.84 5.07 8.06
C GLN A 67 -17.33 3.68 8.46
N ALA A 68 -18.14 3.57 9.52
CA ALA A 68 -18.68 2.30 9.98
C ALA A 68 -19.70 1.70 9.00
N ILE A 69 -20.55 2.53 8.39
CA ILE A 69 -21.50 2.14 7.34
C ILE A 69 -20.75 1.65 6.11
N GLN A 70 -19.75 2.41 5.65
CA GLN A 70 -18.93 1.99 4.51
C GLN A 70 -18.25 0.65 4.79
N LYS A 71 -17.62 0.52 5.96
CA LYS A 71 -16.99 -0.73 6.38
C LYS A 71 -18.00 -1.88 6.49
N ALA A 72 -19.21 -1.63 6.98
CA ALA A 72 -20.27 -2.65 7.05
C ALA A 72 -20.71 -3.11 5.64
N ARG A 73 -20.75 -2.20 4.66
CA ARG A 73 -21.02 -2.53 3.25
C ARG A 73 -19.89 -3.35 2.64
N ASP A 74 -18.64 -2.95 2.88
CA ASP A 74 -17.45 -3.66 2.37
C ASP A 74 -17.36 -5.09 2.94
N HIS A 75 -17.79 -5.28 4.20
CA HIS A 75 -17.89 -6.60 4.84
C HIS A 75 -19.19 -7.38 4.51
N GLY A 76 -20.10 -6.81 3.72
CA GLY A 76 -21.37 -7.44 3.36
C GLY A 76 -22.37 -7.60 4.52
N LEU A 77 -22.19 -6.87 5.63
CA LEU A 77 -23.11 -6.88 6.78
C LEU A 77 -24.34 -5.99 6.56
N LEU A 78 -24.19 -4.93 5.75
CA LEU A 78 -25.25 -3.98 5.45
C LEU A 78 -25.57 -4.05 3.96
N SER A 79 -26.81 -4.44 3.63
CA SER A 79 -27.27 -4.54 2.25
C SER A 79 -27.41 -3.16 1.61
N TYR A 80 -26.97 -3.04 0.36
CA TYR A 80 -27.17 -1.85 -0.46
C TYR A 80 -27.35 -2.26 -1.92
N HIS A 81 -27.91 -1.36 -2.72
CA HIS A 81 -28.11 -1.62 -4.15
C HIS A 81 -26.76 -1.60 -4.89
N ILE A 82 -26.38 -2.73 -5.48
CA ILE A 82 -25.21 -2.85 -6.36
C ILE A 82 -25.74 -2.96 -7.78
N PRO A 83 -25.51 -1.95 -8.65
CA PRO A 83 -25.94 -2.04 -10.03
C PRO A 83 -25.15 -3.12 -10.77
N GLN A 84 -25.80 -3.78 -11.72
CA GLN A 84 -25.09 -4.57 -12.71
C GLN A 84 -24.35 -3.62 -13.65
N VAL A 85 -23.05 -3.84 -13.83
CA VAL A 85 -22.18 -3.01 -14.67
C VAL A 85 -21.63 -3.89 -15.77
N GLU A 86 -21.63 -3.36 -16.99
CA GLU A 86 -21.06 -4.06 -18.14
C GLU A 86 -19.56 -4.29 -17.97
N PRO A 87 -19.01 -5.36 -18.56
CA PRO A 87 -17.57 -5.59 -18.57
C PRO A 87 -16.81 -4.39 -19.15
N ARG A 88 -15.62 -4.13 -18.61
CA ARG A 88 -14.77 -3.01 -19.05
C ARG A 88 -14.37 -3.13 -20.52
N ASP A 89 -14.00 -4.34 -20.94
CA ASP A 89 -13.48 -4.65 -22.26
C ASP A 89 -14.44 -5.65 -22.95
N LEU A 90 -14.68 -5.47 -24.25
CA LEU A 90 -15.57 -6.32 -25.04
C LEU A 90 -14.88 -7.62 -25.49
N ASP A 91 -13.57 -7.52 -25.75
CA ASP A 91 -12.73 -8.62 -26.20
C ASP A 91 -11.86 -9.11 -25.04
N PHE A 92 -12.04 -10.37 -24.64
CA PHE A 92 -11.25 -10.99 -23.58
C PHE A 92 -10.02 -11.76 -24.13
N SER A 93 -9.56 -11.39 -25.32
CA SER A 93 -8.43 -12.06 -25.97
C SER A 93 -7.11 -11.62 -25.33
N ASN A 94 -6.38 -12.58 -24.76
CA ASN A 94 -5.03 -12.38 -24.23
C ASN A 94 -3.92 -12.66 -25.27
N SER A 95 -4.24 -12.53 -26.56
CA SER A 95 -3.29 -12.79 -27.66
C SER A 95 -2.30 -11.64 -27.90
N HIS A 96 -2.55 -10.46 -27.31
CA HIS A 96 -1.69 -9.30 -27.51
C HIS A 96 -0.34 -9.46 -26.78
N GLY A 97 0.75 -8.98 -27.39
CA GLY A 97 2.11 -9.06 -26.84
C GLY A 97 2.29 -8.40 -25.46
N ALA A 98 1.44 -7.43 -25.10
CA ALA A 98 1.52 -6.74 -23.82
C ALA A 98 1.07 -7.59 -22.61
N VAL A 99 0.21 -8.58 -22.82
CA VAL A 99 -0.29 -9.48 -21.76
C VAL A 99 0.25 -10.90 -21.89
N SER A 100 0.81 -11.24 -23.05
CA SER A 100 1.48 -12.51 -23.30
C SER A 100 2.98 -12.42 -23.04
N VAL A 101 3.67 -13.56 -23.11
CA VAL A 101 5.12 -13.61 -22.91
C VAL A 101 5.81 -12.99 -24.12
N THR A 102 6.44 -11.84 -23.92
CA THR A 102 7.32 -11.23 -24.92
C THR A 102 8.61 -12.04 -25.03
N PRO A 103 9.01 -12.50 -26.22
CA PRO A 103 10.27 -13.20 -26.40
C PRO A 103 11.45 -12.36 -25.88
N PRO A 104 12.34 -12.94 -25.05
CA PRO A 104 13.45 -12.19 -24.47
C PRO A 104 14.45 -11.79 -25.55
N ALA A 105 14.96 -10.56 -25.45
CA ALA A 105 16.05 -10.12 -26.32
C ALA A 105 17.32 -10.93 -26.01
N PRO A 106 18.22 -11.13 -26.99
CA PRO A 106 19.48 -11.86 -26.78
C PRO A 106 20.33 -11.30 -25.64
N THR A 107 20.36 -9.98 -25.46
CA THR A 107 21.07 -9.30 -24.36
C THR A 107 20.51 -9.66 -22.98
N LEU A 108 19.18 -9.85 -22.89
CA LEU A 108 18.55 -10.32 -21.66
C LEU A 108 18.93 -11.77 -21.33
N LEU A 109 19.14 -12.61 -22.35
CA LEU A 109 19.60 -13.99 -22.17
C LEU A 109 21.08 -14.09 -21.77
N SER A 110 21.93 -13.17 -22.25
CA SER A 110 23.35 -13.12 -21.88
C SER A 110 23.60 -12.42 -20.55
N GLY A 111 22.61 -11.72 -19.99
CA GLY A 111 22.76 -10.89 -18.79
C GLY A 111 23.46 -9.56 -19.06
N ASP A 112 23.67 -9.22 -20.33
CA ASP A 112 24.26 -7.95 -20.73
C ASP A 112 23.23 -6.81 -20.69
N PRO A 113 23.66 -5.57 -20.45
CA PRO A 113 22.77 -4.43 -20.59
C PRO A 113 22.26 -4.32 -22.03
N TRP A 114 21.08 -3.72 -22.17
CA TRP A 114 20.41 -3.58 -23.48
C TRP A 114 21.29 -2.91 -24.54
N TYR A 115 22.13 -1.96 -24.14
CA TYR A 115 23.10 -1.33 -25.01
C TYR A 115 24.53 -1.45 -24.47
N PRO A 116 25.53 -1.66 -25.35
CA PRO A 116 26.93 -1.79 -24.93
C PRO A 116 27.54 -0.56 -24.26
N TRP A 117 26.92 0.62 -24.39
CA TRP A 117 27.41 1.88 -23.82
C TRP A 117 26.91 2.14 -22.39
N TYR A 118 26.03 1.27 -21.85
CA TYR A 118 25.69 1.29 -20.42
C TYR A 118 26.85 0.82 -19.54
N ASN A 119 27.68 -0.10 -20.03
CA ASN A 119 28.88 -0.53 -19.34
C ASN A 119 29.97 0.54 -19.47
N TRP A 120 30.69 0.80 -18.37
CA TRP A 120 31.87 1.64 -18.41
C TRP A 120 32.92 1.05 -19.35
N LYS A 121 33.39 1.87 -20.29
CA LYS A 121 34.48 1.52 -21.21
C LYS A 121 35.57 2.56 -21.07
N GLN A 122 36.79 2.11 -20.75
CA GLN A 122 37.94 3.00 -20.64
C GLN A 122 38.27 3.58 -22.03
N PRO A 123 38.24 4.91 -22.22
CA PRO A 123 38.63 5.53 -23.48
C PRO A 123 40.13 5.34 -23.77
N PRO A 124 40.56 5.40 -25.04
CA PRO A 124 41.97 5.28 -25.40
C PRO A 124 42.77 6.46 -24.85
N GLU A 125 44.01 6.17 -24.45
CA GLU A 125 44.90 7.14 -23.78
C GLU A 125 45.21 8.39 -24.63
N SER A 126 45.17 8.26 -25.95
CA SER A 126 45.33 9.39 -26.88
C SER A 126 44.21 10.42 -26.75
N GLU A 127 42.97 9.97 -26.57
CA GLU A 127 41.81 10.86 -26.36
C GLU A 127 41.83 11.45 -24.95
N LEU A 128 42.23 10.67 -23.93
CA LEU A 128 42.45 11.18 -22.59
C LEU A 128 43.53 12.27 -22.57
N SER A 129 44.65 12.05 -23.26
CA SER A 129 45.74 13.03 -23.41
C SER A 129 45.27 14.30 -24.13
N ARG A 130 44.48 14.15 -25.19
CA ARG A 130 43.86 15.28 -25.90
C ARG A 130 42.94 16.09 -24.98
N LEU A 131 42.11 15.43 -24.18
CA LEU A 131 41.21 16.07 -23.21
C LEU A 131 41.97 16.76 -22.08
N ARG A 132 43.00 16.12 -21.51
CA ARG A 132 43.88 16.71 -20.48
C ARG A 132 44.56 17.99 -20.98
N ARG A 133 44.95 18.01 -22.25
CA ARG A 133 45.50 19.21 -22.90
C ARG A 133 44.44 20.30 -23.08
N LEU A 134 43.23 19.94 -23.53
CA LEU A 134 42.14 20.88 -23.80
C LEU A 134 41.63 21.55 -22.51
N TYR A 135 41.49 20.79 -21.43
CA TYR A 135 40.93 21.25 -20.16
C TYR A 135 41.99 21.52 -19.08
N ARG A 136 43.21 21.88 -19.49
CA ARG A 136 44.33 22.16 -18.58
C ARG A 136 43.96 23.24 -17.56
N GLY A 137 44.13 22.93 -16.26
CA GLY A 137 43.82 23.83 -15.14
C GLY A 137 42.41 23.68 -14.54
N HIS A 138 41.51 22.94 -15.18
CA HIS A 138 40.14 22.70 -14.70
C HIS A 138 39.79 21.20 -14.57
N LEU A 139 40.81 20.33 -14.55
CA LEU A 139 40.61 18.88 -14.55
C LEU A 139 40.46 18.34 -13.11
N ARG A 140 39.51 17.44 -12.90
CA ARG A 140 39.36 16.65 -11.66
C ARG A 140 40.13 15.33 -11.77
N GLU A 141 40.29 14.64 -10.64
CA GLU A 141 40.86 13.29 -10.60
C GLU A 141 40.01 12.31 -11.42
N GLU A 142 40.69 11.44 -12.19
CA GLU A 142 40.02 10.44 -13.03
C GLU A 142 39.40 9.36 -12.13
N SER A 143 38.09 9.18 -12.22
CA SER A 143 37.38 8.12 -11.51
C SER A 143 37.47 6.83 -12.33
N GLY A 144 37.91 5.75 -11.68
CA GLY A 144 37.94 4.41 -12.28
C GLY A 144 36.53 3.85 -12.55
N PRO A 145 36.42 2.59 -13.02
CA PRO A 145 35.13 1.95 -13.21
C PRO A 145 34.29 2.01 -11.91
N ALA A 146 33.00 2.30 -12.07
CA ALA A 146 32.07 2.24 -10.95
C ALA A 146 32.06 0.81 -10.36
N PRO A 147 31.87 0.65 -9.04
CA PRO A 147 31.72 -0.67 -8.44
C PRO A 147 30.52 -1.41 -9.07
N GLU A 148 30.69 -2.70 -9.35
CA GLU A 148 29.67 -3.53 -10.04
C GLU A 148 28.36 -3.63 -9.27
N SER A 149 28.42 -3.51 -7.95
CA SER A 149 27.27 -3.45 -7.06
C SER A 149 27.26 -2.15 -6.28
N VAL A 150 26.07 -1.61 -6.03
CA VAL A 150 25.89 -0.52 -5.07
C VAL A 150 26.38 -1.03 -3.70
N PRO A 151 27.30 -0.31 -3.02
CA PRO A 151 27.77 -0.73 -1.71
C PRO A 151 26.58 -0.80 -0.73
N GLU A 152 26.38 -1.98 -0.15
CA GLU A 152 25.37 -2.18 0.88
C GLU A 152 25.85 -1.49 2.16
N VAL A 153 25.16 -0.43 2.56
CA VAL A 153 25.38 0.19 3.86
C VAL A 153 24.71 -0.72 4.89
N PRO A 154 25.44 -1.30 5.86
CA PRO A 154 24.81 -2.13 6.87
C PRO A 154 23.74 -1.30 7.58
N PRO A 155 22.54 -1.85 7.83
CA PRO A 155 21.52 -1.15 8.57
C PRO A 155 22.12 -0.73 9.91
N THR A 156 22.14 0.57 10.18
CA THR A 156 22.55 1.10 11.48
C THR A 156 21.60 0.52 12.52
N SER A 157 22.05 -0.53 13.22
CA SER A 157 21.33 -1.15 14.31
C SER A 157 21.25 -0.14 15.45
N ARG A 158 20.21 0.70 15.42
CA ARG A 158 19.77 1.44 16.60
C ARG A 158 19.01 0.46 17.52
N ALA A 159 19.74 -0.53 18.02
CA ALA A 159 19.26 -1.53 18.95
C ALA A 159 20.41 -1.95 19.88
N GLU A 160 21.02 -0.96 20.54
CA GLU A 160 21.83 -1.20 21.73
C GLU A 160 21.37 -0.22 22.82
N ALA A 161 20.27 -0.57 23.47
CA ALA A 161 19.90 -0.12 24.81
C ALA A 161 18.70 -0.94 25.32
N ALA A 162 18.96 -2.14 25.83
CA ALA A 162 18.46 -2.65 27.11
C ALA A 162 18.61 -4.19 27.17
N PRO A 163 19.15 -4.74 28.27
CA PRO A 163 19.29 -6.19 28.47
C PRO A 163 18.03 -6.79 29.09
N VAL A 164 17.95 -8.14 29.06
CA VAL A 164 17.46 -9.07 30.10
C VAL A 164 16.61 -10.23 29.55
N GLN A 165 17.29 -11.39 29.50
CA GLN A 165 16.89 -12.74 29.91
C GLN A 165 16.01 -13.66 29.01
N ALA A 166 16.72 -14.63 28.42
CA ALA A 166 16.58 -16.09 28.49
C ALA A 166 15.22 -16.73 28.84
N GLY A 167 14.77 -17.65 27.96
CA GLY A 167 13.76 -18.66 28.25
C GLY A 167 13.61 -19.66 27.08
N ALA A 168 13.90 -20.94 27.35
CA ALA A 168 14.08 -22.03 26.39
C ALA A 168 12.82 -22.55 25.67
N GLY A 169 13.03 -23.19 24.51
CA GLY A 169 12.09 -24.16 23.93
C GLY A 169 12.16 -24.28 22.39
N GLY A 170 12.88 -25.28 21.86
CA GLY A 170 12.66 -25.81 20.49
C GLY A 170 11.83 -27.12 20.53
N PRO A 171 11.72 -27.89 19.44
CA PRO A 171 11.86 -27.59 18.00
C PRO A 171 10.62 -28.04 17.17
N SER A 172 10.50 -27.67 15.89
CA SER A 172 9.89 -28.54 14.87
C SER A 172 10.17 -28.04 13.45
N GLU A 173 10.96 -28.81 12.72
CA GLU A 173 11.04 -28.82 11.27
C GLU A 173 9.66 -29.13 10.65
N ARG A 174 9.36 -28.49 9.51
CA ARG A 174 8.61 -29.14 8.43
C ARG A 174 8.97 -28.51 7.08
N SER A 175 9.74 -29.29 6.34
CA SER A 175 10.03 -29.22 4.93
C SER A 175 8.76 -29.13 4.09
N VAL A 176 8.71 -28.16 3.17
CA VAL A 176 7.73 -28.15 2.07
C VAL A 176 8.50 -28.46 0.80
N GLY A 177 8.23 -29.66 0.27
CA GLY A 177 8.83 -30.19 -0.94
C GLY A 177 8.40 -29.43 -2.19
N ALA A 178 9.32 -29.43 -3.16
CA ALA A 178 9.05 -29.10 -4.54
C ALA A 178 7.97 -30.03 -5.12
N VAL A 179 7.09 -29.48 -5.93
CA VAL A 179 6.12 -30.23 -6.75
C VAL A 179 6.43 -29.96 -8.21
N ASP A 180 6.84 -31.01 -8.91
CA ASP A 180 7.16 -30.99 -10.32
C ASP A 180 5.92 -30.94 -11.22
N ARG A 181 6.14 -30.31 -12.37
CA ARG A 181 5.27 -30.31 -13.55
C ARG A 181 5.34 -31.67 -14.22
N GLU A 182 4.25 -32.42 -14.25
CA GLU A 182 3.85 -33.23 -15.41
C GLU A 182 2.47 -33.85 -15.18
N GLY A 183 1.45 -33.25 -15.80
CA GLY A 183 0.10 -33.82 -15.88
C GLY A 183 0.05 -34.88 -16.98
N ARG A 184 -0.10 -36.15 -16.60
CA ARG A 184 -0.45 -37.23 -17.52
C ARG A 184 -1.58 -38.10 -16.97
N LEU A 185 -2.68 -38.12 -17.72
CA LEU A 185 -3.82 -39.02 -17.59
C LEU A 185 -3.43 -40.47 -17.92
N ARG A 186 -3.97 -41.45 -17.17
CA ARG A 186 -4.41 -42.74 -17.73
C ARG A 186 -5.23 -43.58 -16.75
N GLY A 187 -6.37 -44.08 -17.26
CA GLY A 187 -6.88 -45.45 -17.13
C GLY A 187 -7.52 -45.85 -15.82
#